data_AF-A0A645DUT3-F1
#
_entry.id   AF-A0A645DUT3-F1
#
_cell.length_a   1.000
_cell.length_b   1.000
_cell.length_c   1.000
_cell.angle_alpha   90.00
_cell.angle_beta   90.00
_cell.angle_gamma   90.00
#
_symmetry.space_group_name_H-M   'P 1'
#
loop_
_entity.id
_entity.type
_entity.pdbx_description
1 polymer ?
#
loop_
_entity_poly.entity_id
_entity_poly.type
_entity_poly.pdbx_seq_one_letter_code
_entity_poly.pdbx_strand_id
1 'polypeptide(L)' 'MGILKEHLATTNMNQVKADVEDFVINRQELAIWSNEYFLQISDMIQFE' A
#
# COMPACT_ATOMS: atom_id res chain seq x y z
N MET A 1 -17.37 4.35 -0.35
CA MET A 1 -15.91 4.24 -0.14
C MET A 1 -15.31 5.57 -0.57
N GLY A 2 -14.42 6.20 0.21
CA GLY A 2 -13.77 7.46 -0.23
C GLY A 2 -12.79 7.22 -1.38
N ILE A 3 -12.51 8.24 -2.21
CA ILE A 3 -11.67 8.13 -3.42
C ILE A 3 -10.31 7.47 -3.11
N LEU A 4 -9.66 7.85 -2.00
CA LEU A 4 -8.41 7.23 -1.56
C LEU A 4 -8.55 5.71 -1.35
N LYS A 5 -9.58 5.29 -0.61
CA LYS A 5 -9.80 3.87 -0.32
C LYS A 5 -10.19 3.08 -1.57
N GLU A 6 -10.89 3.70 -2.51
CA GLU A 6 -11.18 3.07 -3.81
C GLU A 6 -9.91 2.82 -4.61
N HIS A 7 -8.99 3.78 -4.67
CA HIS A 7 -7.69 3.59 -5.31
C HIS A 7 -6.85 2.53 -4.59
N LEU A 8 -6.77 2.58 -3.26
CA LEU A 8 -6.05 1.56 -2.48
C LEU A 8 -6.61 0.16 -2.66
N ALA A 9 -7.94 0.00 -2.81
CA ALA A 9 -8.58 -1.28 -3.04
C ALA A 9 -8.34 -1.86 -4.45
N THR A 10 -8.05 -1.03 -5.44
CA THR A 10 -7.98 -1.42 -6.87
C THR A 10 -6.58 -1.37 -7.46
N THR A 11 -5.62 -0.79 -6.75
CA THR A 11 -4.22 -0.67 -7.19
C THR A 11 -3.56 -2.03 -7.37
N ASN A 12 -2.75 -2.17 -8.43
CA ASN A 12 -1.94 -3.36 -8.66
C ASN A 12 -0.70 -3.36 -7.73
N MET A 13 -0.77 -4.11 -6.64
CA MET A 13 0.32 -4.19 -5.66
C MET A 13 1.60 -4.82 -6.19
N ASN A 14 1.53 -5.67 -7.22
CA ASN A 14 2.75 -6.23 -7.81
C ASN A 14 3.55 -5.16 -8.55
N GLN A 15 2.86 -4.25 -9.23
CA GLN A 15 3.49 -3.11 -9.89
C GLN A 15 4.10 -2.15 -8.87
N VAL A 16 3.35 -1.80 -7.82
CA VAL A 16 3.85 -0.94 -6.73
C VAL A 16 5.11 -1.54 -6.10
N LYS A 17 5.11 -2.85 -5.80
CA LYS A 17 6.28 -3.54 -5.25
C LYS A 17 7.48 -3.48 -6.20
N ALA A 18 7.27 -3.74 -7.49
CA ALA A 18 8.33 -3.68 -8.49
C ALA A 18 8.96 -2.29 -8.61
N ASP A 19 8.14 -1.23 -8.55
CA ASP A 19 8.61 0.16 -8.66
C ASP A 19 9.46 0.59 -7.45
N VAL A 20 9.22 0.02 -6.27
CA VAL A 20 9.94 0.39 -5.03
C VAL A 20 11.04 -0.60 -4.63
N GLU A 21 11.09 -1.79 -5.24
CA GLU A 21 11.96 -2.91 -4.81
C GLU A 21 13.43 -2.51 -4.71
N ASP A 22 13.92 -1.71 -5.65
CA ASP A 22 15.32 -1.27 -5.70
C ASP A 22 15.67 -0.20 -4.66
N PHE A 23 14.67 0.43 -4.04
CA PHE A 23 14.85 1.47 -3.02
C PHE A 23 14.72 0.93 -1.60
N VAL A 24 14.27 -0.32 -1.43
CA VAL A 24 14.08 -0.95 -0.11
C VAL A 24 15.29 -1.80 0.25
N ILE A 25 15.90 -1.50 1.40
CA ILE A 25 17.10 -2.21 1.90
C ILE A 25 16.81 -3.70 2.13
N ASN A 26 15.66 -4.01 2.72
CA ASN A 26 15.21 -5.38 2.96
C ASN A 26 13.90 -5.70 2.23
N ARG A 27 14.00 -6.39 1.10
CA ARG A 27 12.84 -6.76 0.26
C ARG A 27 11.79 -7.60 0.99
N GLN A 28 12.14 -8.29 2.09
CA GLN A 28 11.13 -9.01 2.87
C GLN A 28 10.09 -8.08 3.51
N GLU A 29 10.40 -6.79 3.70
CA GLU A 29 9.45 -5.80 4.19
C GLU A 29 8.27 -5.59 3.21
N LEU A 30 8.49 -5.84 1.91
CA LEU A 30 7.43 -5.77 0.90
C LEU A 30 6.47 -6.98 0.96
N ALA A 31 6.78 -8.01 1.73
CA ALA A 31 5.93 -9.20 1.82
C ALA A 31 4.55 -8.87 2.44
N ILE A 32 4.51 -7.97 3.43
CA ILE A 32 3.27 -7.59 4.11
C ILE A 32 2.42 -6.60 3.31
N TRP A 33 2.98 -5.99 2.25
CA TRP A 33 2.27 -4.99 1.46
C TRP A 33 1.17 -5.65 0.64
N SER A 34 -0.08 -5.30 0.93
CA SER A 34 -1.27 -5.67 0.15
C SER A 34 -2.28 -4.52 0.15
N ASN A 35 -3.29 -4.61 -0.70
CA ASN A 35 -4.39 -3.65 -0.70
C ASN A 35 -5.06 -3.59 0.69
N GLU A 36 -5.30 -4.73 1.33
CA GLU A 36 -5.89 -4.83 2.68
C GLU A 36 -5.01 -4.15 3.73
N TYR A 37 -3.69 -4.36 3.68
CA TYR A 37 -2.75 -3.70 4.59
C TYR A 37 -2.85 -2.18 4.49
N PHE A 38 -2.82 -1.62 3.28
CA PHE A 38 -2.93 -0.18 3.09
C PHE A 38 -4.33 0.37 3.38
N LEU A 39 -5.39 -0.42 3.16
CA LEU A 39 -6.75 -0.05 3.55
C LEU A 39 -6.87 0.07 5.08
N GLN A 40 -6.30 -0.86 5.85
CA GLN A 40 -6.27 -0.77 7.31
C GLN A 40 -5.52 0.49 7.78
N ILE A 41 -4.37 0.80 7.16
CA ILE A 41 -3.64 2.04 7.48
C ILE A 41 -4.49 3.26 7.17
N SER A 42 -5.25 3.25 6.07
CA SER A 42 -6.10 4.38 5.69
C SER A 42 -7.19 4.71 6.71
N ASP A 43 -7.61 3.73 7.53
CA ASP A 43 -8.54 3.93 8.65
C ASP A 43 -7.89 4.62 9.85
N MET A 44 -6.56 4.59 9.95
CA MET A 44 -5.78 5.16 11.05
C MET A 44 -5.30 6.59 10.76
N ILE A 45 -5.45 7.07 9.52
CA ILE A 45 -5.04 8.43 9.14
C ILE A 45 -5.96 9.44 9.83
N GLN A 46 -5.37 10.31 10.65
CA GLN A 46 -6.03 11.51 11.18
C GLN A 46 -5.64 12.69 10.29
N PHE A 47 -6.64 13.38 9.75
CA PHE A 47 -6.43 14.63 9.03
C PHE A 47 -6.47 15.77 10.06
N GLU A 48 -5.45 16.63 10.02
CA GLU A 48 -5.41 17.88 10.81
C GLU A 48 -6.31 18.97 10.22
#